data_AF-A0A397V764-F1
#
_entry.id   AF-A0A397V764-F1
#
_cell.length_a   1.000
_cell.length_b   1.000
_cell.length_c   1.000
_cell.angle_alpha   90.00
_cell.angle_beta   90.00
_cell.angle_gamma   90.00
#
_symmetry.space_group_name_H-M   'P 1'
#
loop_
_entity.id
_entity.type
_entity.pdbx_description
1 polymer ?
#
loop_
_entity_poly.entity_id
_entity_poly.type
_entity_poly.pdbx_seq_one_letter_code
_entity_poly.pdbx_strand_id
1 'polypeptide(L)'
;MASKIFTGDLPELMENILNNLKDEIYSLYSCSLVNRHWCRISIPILWQDPFSFNQKPSYISKYFSSLDEEEKIILGEYGINLEISKTIFDYARFLKVLDLFRLEEMVKKWIDFQFGISTSFSNSLSLKYHIFNSLLKIFIENGASLHKFDLNFFENFKIKSEVFCSLGRNEQFFSQLQDLSLRIIPEINTESAITLLKVLVKNAMKIKYLKFEEFYSYDQQVLRALKSIIKSQEQLMQFHLFNSDDEVFESLNGVISTLESQKKSLREFIIELCICNEEFKVLMNCENLEILRLRHCKDMKQLTLTDCKISTLEIINLSIDASEIVLILEKSGKLLQRLKLVSKNSMILEQSLLLKTLKSFCPNITYFEISNYEFSSQFIDFIGSLQKLQFLRLGYLWSMDVITSEKEQIIRFAKILPLTLQCLDLRISYLSSYLCILLKNCYAPLKKLIINNLLYEEQTKAIIEFCIRKRTLNYVGVNMNFKDEFKKEVEKYVKVVPYKRIIVNC
;
A
#
# COMPACT_ATOMS: atom_id res chain seq x y z
N MET A 1 29.09 -43.69 -7.65
CA MET A 1 28.03 -43.45 -8.66
C MET A 1 26.73 -43.16 -7.95
N ALA A 2 26.24 -41.92 -8.06
CA ALA A 2 24.85 -41.57 -7.83
C ALA A 2 24.54 -40.44 -8.82
N SER A 3 24.41 -40.83 -10.08
CA SER A 3 24.00 -39.96 -11.18
C SER A 3 22.48 -39.90 -11.25
N LYS A 4 21.97 -38.71 -11.60
CA LYS A 4 20.60 -38.43 -12.07
C LYS A 4 19.50 -38.46 -11.01
N ILE A 5 19.42 -37.40 -10.21
CA ILE A 5 18.13 -36.94 -9.69
C ILE A 5 17.56 -35.97 -10.73
N PHE A 6 16.56 -36.45 -11.45
CA PHE A 6 15.50 -35.75 -12.22
C PHE A 6 15.77 -34.30 -12.66
N THR A 7 16.04 -34.13 -13.96
CA THR A 7 16.26 -32.83 -14.63
C THR A 7 15.07 -32.36 -15.48
N GLY A 8 13.85 -32.77 -15.15
CA GLY A 8 12.63 -32.18 -15.70
C GLY A 8 11.77 -31.68 -14.53
N ASP A 9 11.39 -30.41 -14.55
CA ASP A 9 10.47 -29.70 -13.62
C ASP A 9 10.99 -29.31 -12.22
N LEU A 10 12.06 -29.92 -11.69
CA LEU A 10 12.54 -29.61 -10.32
C LEU A 10 13.07 -28.16 -10.12
N PRO A 11 13.84 -27.57 -11.06
CA PRO A 11 14.37 -26.21 -10.89
C PRO A 11 13.28 -25.13 -10.87
N GLU A 12 12.27 -25.26 -11.74
CA GLU A 12 11.14 -24.32 -11.83
C GLU A 12 10.25 -24.40 -10.60
N LEU A 13 10.02 -25.61 -10.07
CA LEU A 13 9.32 -25.80 -8.81
C LEU A 13 10.09 -25.19 -7.63
N MET A 14 11.42 -25.33 -7.60
CA MET A 14 12.25 -24.75 -6.55
C MET A 14 12.26 -23.23 -6.58
N GLU A 15 12.36 -22.63 -7.77
CA GLU A 15 12.26 -21.18 -7.94
C GLU A 15 10.90 -20.67 -7.48
N ASN A 16 9.81 -21.35 -7.83
CA ASN A 16 8.48 -21.02 -7.33
C ASN A 16 8.38 -21.12 -5.81
N ILE A 17 8.92 -22.18 -5.20
CA ILE A 17 8.92 -22.34 -3.73
C ILE A 17 9.70 -21.19 -3.06
N LEU A 18 10.90 -20.88 -3.55
CA LEU A 18 11.74 -19.83 -2.95
C LEU A 18 11.18 -18.43 -3.20
N ASN A 19 10.54 -18.16 -4.33
CA ASN A 19 9.86 -16.89 -4.61
C ASN A 19 8.70 -16.63 -3.65
N ASN A 20 8.05 -17.67 -3.11
CA ASN A 20 7.06 -17.51 -2.04
C ASN A 20 7.69 -17.04 -0.71
N LEU A 21 9.01 -17.12 -0.55
CA LEU A 21 9.76 -16.67 0.62
C LEU A 21 10.45 -15.30 0.41
N LYS A 22 10.15 -14.57 -0.67
CA LYS A 22 10.81 -13.29 -1.01
C LYS A 22 10.79 -12.25 0.11
N ASP A 23 9.73 -12.25 0.92
CA ASP A 23 9.55 -11.34 2.06
C ASP A 23 10.10 -11.93 3.38
N GLU A 24 10.59 -13.17 3.35
CA GLU A 24 11.18 -13.91 4.47
C GLU A 24 12.69 -14.09 4.30
N ILE A 25 13.43 -13.00 4.41
CA ILE A 25 14.90 -12.97 4.23
C ILE A 25 15.63 -14.07 5.02
N TYR A 26 15.29 -14.29 6.30
CA TYR A 26 15.99 -15.26 7.13
C TYR A 26 15.76 -16.70 6.62
N SER A 27 14.57 -16.97 6.11
CA SER A 27 14.21 -18.23 5.46
C SER A 27 15.02 -18.39 4.16
N LEU A 28 15.10 -17.35 3.31
CA LEU A 28 15.90 -17.35 2.08
C LEU A 28 17.41 -17.48 2.35
N TYR A 29 17.90 -16.81 3.39
CA TYR A 29 19.30 -16.94 3.80
C TYR A 29 19.60 -18.38 4.22
N SER A 30 18.73 -18.99 5.03
CA SER A 30 18.87 -20.40 5.43
C SER A 30 18.85 -21.32 4.20
N CYS A 31 17.96 -21.07 3.24
CA CYS A 31 17.90 -21.77 1.97
C CYS A 31 19.22 -21.64 1.19
N SER A 32 19.85 -20.46 1.19
CA SER A 32 21.11 -20.23 0.48
C SER A 32 22.29 -21.05 1.02
N LEU A 33 22.19 -21.57 2.26
CA LEU A 33 23.22 -22.37 2.92
C LEU A 33 23.06 -23.88 2.68
N VAL A 34 21.95 -24.34 2.10
CA VAL A 34 21.66 -25.78 1.94
C VAL A 34 22.65 -26.46 1.00
N ASN A 35 22.79 -25.97 -0.24
CA ASN A 35 23.78 -26.43 -1.21
C ASN A 35 23.96 -25.41 -2.34
N ARG A 36 24.90 -25.64 -3.28
CA ARG A 36 25.19 -24.72 -4.41
C ARG A 36 23.97 -24.39 -5.28
N HIS A 37 23.04 -25.33 -5.47
CA HIS A 37 21.87 -25.10 -6.33
C HIS A 37 20.88 -24.17 -5.65
N TRP A 38 20.55 -24.45 -4.38
CA TRP A 38 19.70 -23.57 -3.56
C TRP A 38 20.31 -22.19 -3.39
N CYS A 39 21.62 -22.11 -3.17
CA CYS A 39 22.37 -20.86 -3.11
C CYS A 39 22.19 -20.01 -4.39
N ARG A 40 22.35 -20.63 -5.57
CA ARG A 40 22.24 -19.93 -6.86
C ARG A 40 20.86 -19.35 -7.15
N ILE A 41 19.79 -19.92 -6.59
CA ILE A 41 18.42 -19.43 -6.75
C ILE A 41 18.06 -18.43 -5.63
N SER A 42 18.44 -18.74 -4.39
CA SER A 42 18.09 -17.91 -3.23
C SER A 42 18.82 -16.56 -3.23
N ILE A 43 20.09 -16.52 -3.63
CA ILE A 43 20.88 -15.27 -3.61
C ILE A 43 20.30 -14.19 -4.54
N PRO A 44 19.96 -14.46 -5.81
CA PRO A 44 19.29 -13.47 -6.65
C PRO A 44 18.00 -12.91 -6.04
N ILE A 45 17.18 -13.75 -5.40
CA ILE A 45 15.93 -13.32 -4.74
C ILE A 45 16.23 -12.45 -3.51
N LEU A 46 17.20 -12.86 -2.68
CA LEU A 46 17.61 -12.15 -1.47
C LEU A 46 18.14 -10.74 -1.76
N TRP A 47 18.80 -10.56 -2.92
CA TRP A 47 19.45 -9.31 -3.31
C TRP A 47 18.58 -8.42 -4.22
N GLN A 48 17.29 -8.72 -4.39
CA GLN A 48 16.37 -7.88 -5.16
C GLN A 48 16.08 -6.53 -4.49
N ASP A 49 15.97 -6.51 -3.16
CA ASP A 49 15.70 -5.31 -2.35
C ASP A 49 16.60 -5.30 -1.10
N PRO A 50 17.90 -5.07 -1.26
CA PRO A 50 18.88 -5.21 -0.18
C PRO A 50 18.82 -4.05 0.83
N PHE A 51 18.06 -2.99 0.57
CA PHE A 51 18.01 -1.78 1.40
C PHE A 51 16.73 -1.64 2.22
N SER A 52 15.75 -2.53 2.06
CA SER A 52 14.48 -2.45 2.79
C SER A 52 14.52 -2.92 4.24
N PHE A 53 15.62 -3.52 4.68
CA PHE A 53 15.69 -4.16 5.97
C PHE A 53 16.82 -3.59 6.83
N ASN A 54 16.57 -3.52 8.14
CA ASN A 54 17.53 -3.04 9.11
C ASN A 54 18.54 -4.16 9.47
N GLN A 55 19.40 -4.52 8.51
CA GLN A 55 20.48 -5.49 8.71
C GLN A 55 21.80 -4.79 9.09
N LYS A 56 22.80 -5.56 9.51
CA LYS A 56 24.16 -5.03 9.74
C LYS A 56 24.71 -4.47 8.42
N PRO A 57 25.09 -3.18 8.34
CA PRO A 57 25.37 -2.49 7.07
C PRO A 57 26.61 -3.04 6.35
N SER A 58 27.44 -3.86 7.02
CA SER A 58 28.66 -4.48 6.49
C SER A 58 28.53 -5.10 5.08
N TYR A 59 27.34 -5.54 4.66
CA TYR A 59 27.12 -6.11 3.33
C TYR A 59 27.33 -5.12 2.19
N ILE A 60 27.25 -3.79 2.41
CA ILE A 60 27.54 -2.78 1.38
C ILE A 60 28.93 -3.01 0.76
N SER A 61 29.90 -3.44 1.58
CA SER A 61 31.27 -3.73 1.12
C SER A 61 31.34 -4.75 -0.02
N LYS A 62 30.33 -5.61 -0.17
CA LYS A 62 30.26 -6.60 -1.25
C LYS A 62 30.13 -5.94 -2.62
N TYR A 63 29.50 -4.77 -2.71
CA TYR A 63 29.40 -4.02 -3.96
C TYR A 63 30.73 -3.40 -4.39
N PHE A 64 31.61 -3.13 -3.42
CA PHE A 64 32.89 -2.49 -3.70
C PHE A 64 33.88 -3.39 -4.44
N SER A 65 33.58 -4.69 -4.58
CA SER A 65 34.32 -5.60 -5.46
C SER A 65 34.32 -5.20 -6.93
N SER A 66 33.36 -4.36 -7.35
CA SER A 66 33.24 -3.85 -8.71
C SER A 66 33.78 -2.43 -8.90
N LEU A 67 34.32 -1.77 -7.86
CA LEU A 67 34.90 -0.42 -8.01
C LEU A 67 36.17 -0.46 -8.87
N ASP A 68 36.40 0.62 -9.61
CA ASP A 68 37.65 0.84 -10.32
C ASP A 68 38.80 1.20 -9.35
N GLU A 69 40.05 1.18 -9.84
CA GLU A 69 41.22 1.45 -8.99
C GLU A 69 41.26 2.89 -8.48
N GLU A 70 40.70 3.85 -9.22
CA GLU A 70 40.64 5.25 -8.79
C GLU A 70 39.67 5.43 -7.61
N GLU A 71 38.48 4.82 -7.70
CA GLU A 71 37.49 4.80 -6.62
C GLU A 71 38.05 4.13 -5.36
N LYS A 72 38.84 3.07 -5.50
CA LYS A 72 39.52 2.41 -4.37
C LYS A 72 40.55 3.32 -3.70
N ILE A 73 41.34 4.06 -4.49
CA ILE A 73 42.31 5.03 -3.95
C ILE A 73 41.59 6.10 -3.14
N ILE A 74 40.51 6.67 -3.67
CA ILE A 74 39.72 7.69 -2.98
C ILE A 74 39.19 7.15 -1.65
N LEU A 75 38.61 5.94 -1.63
CA LEU A 75 38.17 5.32 -0.37
C LEU A 75 39.34 5.13 0.61
N GLY A 76 40.51 4.74 0.11
CA GLY A 76 41.74 4.64 0.91
C GLY A 76 42.16 5.95 1.58
N GLU A 77 42.01 7.10 0.90
CA GLU A 77 42.30 8.43 1.47
C GLU A 77 41.40 8.77 2.66
N TYR A 78 40.18 8.23 2.69
CA TYR A 78 39.27 8.34 3.83
C TYR A 78 39.55 7.31 4.93
N GLY A 79 40.62 6.52 4.84
CA GLY A 79 40.98 5.48 5.81
C GLY A 79 40.17 4.19 5.66
N ILE A 80 39.47 4.01 4.55
CA ILE A 80 38.72 2.78 4.24
C ILE A 80 39.68 1.80 3.58
N ASN A 81 40.29 0.93 4.37
CA ASN A 81 41.10 -0.16 3.85
C ASN A 81 40.22 -1.40 3.68
N LEU A 82 39.51 -1.48 2.55
CA LEU A 82 38.71 -2.66 2.23
C LEU A 82 39.66 -3.78 1.79
N GLU A 83 39.74 -4.86 2.55
CA GLU A 83 40.11 -6.15 1.97
C GLU A 83 38.98 -6.57 1.02
N ILE A 84 39.01 -6.01 -0.20
CA ILE A 84 38.00 -6.26 -1.23
C ILE A 84 38.16 -7.71 -1.70
N SER A 85 37.53 -8.62 -0.97
CA SER A 85 37.48 -10.03 -1.35
C SER A 85 36.66 -10.19 -2.62
N LYS A 86 37.18 -10.98 -3.56
CA LYS A 86 36.46 -11.31 -4.79
C LYS A 86 35.15 -12.01 -4.44
N THR A 87 34.03 -11.46 -4.90
CA THR A 87 32.70 -12.00 -4.64
C THR A 87 32.40 -13.18 -5.58
N ILE A 88 31.64 -14.16 -5.08
CA ILE A 88 31.20 -15.33 -5.87
C ILE A 88 30.11 -14.91 -6.87
N PHE A 89 29.29 -13.95 -6.46
CA PHE A 89 28.20 -13.40 -7.24
C PHE A 89 28.42 -11.91 -7.43
N ASP A 90 28.00 -11.44 -8.59
CA ASP A 90 27.85 -10.03 -8.89
C ASP A 90 26.50 -9.57 -8.35
N TYR A 91 26.52 -9.17 -7.08
CA TYR A 91 25.32 -8.82 -6.33
C TYR A 91 24.59 -7.61 -6.90
N ALA A 92 25.32 -6.68 -7.54
CA ALA A 92 24.76 -5.46 -8.10
C ALA A 92 23.70 -5.77 -9.18
N ARG A 93 23.94 -6.77 -10.03
CA ARG A 93 23.00 -7.15 -11.10
C ARG A 93 21.62 -7.59 -10.60
N PHE A 94 21.55 -8.09 -9.36
CA PHE A 94 20.32 -8.65 -8.80
C PHE A 94 19.36 -7.58 -8.28
N LEU A 95 19.82 -6.33 -8.16
CA LEU A 95 19.01 -5.22 -7.67
C LEU A 95 17.78 -5.02 -8.57
N LYS A 96 16.58 -5.11 -7.95
CA LYS A 96 15.28 -4.88 -8.59
C LYS A 96 14.51 -3.72 -7.97
N VAL A 97 14.76 -3.40 -6.70
CA VAL A 97 14.11 -2.33 -5.97
C VAL A 97 15.17 -1.35 -5.50
N LEU A 98 15.02 -0.08 -5.85
CA LEU A 98 15.93 0.97 -5.41
C LEU A 98 15.14 2.14 -4.83
N ASP A 99 15.33 2.38 -3.54
CA ASP A 99 14.85 3.56 -2.82
C ASP A 99 16.06 4.42 -2.46
N LEU A 100 16.13 5.63 -3.00
CA LEU A 100 17.28 6.51 -2.78
C LEU A 100 17.40 6.96 -1.32
N PHE A 101 16.29 7.08 -0.58
CA PHE A 101 16.35 7.37 0.86
C PHE A 101 17.05 6.26 1.61
N ARG A 102 16.61 5.02 1.36
CA ARG A 102 17.11 3.85 2.08
C ARG A 102 18.56 3.58 1.73
N LEU A 103 18.95 3.81 0.47
CA LEU A 103 20.33 3.74 0.06
C LEU A 103 21.18 4.74 0.85
N GLU A 104 20.76 6.01 0.93
CA GLU A 104 21.47 7.03 1.70
C GLU A 104 21.59 6.69 3.19
N GLU A 105 20.47 6.33 3.82
CA GLU A 105 20.43 5.92 5.23
C GLU A 105 21.33 4.70 5.50
N MET A 106 21.38 3.76 4.56
CA MET A 106 22.23 2.58 4.68
C MET A 106 23.71 2.93 4.50
N VAL A 107 24.05 3.83 3.57
CA VAL A 107 25.43 4.34 3.41
C VAL A 107 25.88 5.05 4.68
N LYS A 108 25.03 5.90 5.27
CA LYS A 108 25.31 6.57 6.55
C LYS A 108 25.59 5.55 7.66
N LYS A 109 24.70 4.57 7.85
CA LYS A 109 24.89 3.49 8.84
C LYS A 109 26.18 2.70 8.60
N TRP A 110 26.56 2.49 7.34
CA TRP A 110 27.79 1.80 7.01
C TRP A 110 29.03 2.61 7.40
N ILE A 111 29.05 3.92 7.12
CA ILE A 111 30.15 4.81 7.54
C ILE A 111 30.25 4.79 9.06
N ASP A 112 29.14 4.97 9.77
CA ASP A 112 29.10 4.92 11.24
C ASP A 112 29.62 3.58 11.79
N PHE A 113 29.36 2.47 11.07
CA PHE A 113 29.86 1.14 11.43
C PHE A 113 31.36 0.99 11.19
N GLN A 114 31.94 1.61 10.16
CA GLN A 114 33.37 1.52 9.87
C GLN A 114 34.22 2.37 10.82
N PHE A 115 33.75 3.56 11.18
CA PHE A 115 34.57 4.53 11.94
C PHE A 115 34.12 4.76 13.39
N GLY A 116 32.98 4.18 13.79
CA GLY A 116 32.29 4.56 15.03
C GLY A 116 31.65 5.95 14.93
N ILE A 117 30.78 6.30 15.89
CA ILE A 117 29.96 7.53 15.89
C ILE A 117 30.82 8.84 15.96
N SER A 118 32.15 8.73 16.12
CA SER A 118 33.03 9.86 16.47
C SER A 118 33.64 10.63 15.28
N THR A 119 33.24 10.39 14.03
CA THR A 119 33.82 11.12 12.88
C THR A 119 33.35 12.58 12.81
N SER A 120 34.23 13.49 12.42
CA SER A 120 33.89 14.89 12.18
C SER A 120 32.82 15.03 11.08
N PHE A 121 31.83 15.90 11.34
CA PHE A 121 30.61 16.04 10.53
C PHE A 121 30.88 16.38 9.04
N SER A 122 31.94 17.13 8.74
CA SER A 122 32.27 17.56 7.36
C SER A 122 32.88 16.45 6.49
N ASN A 123 33.80 15.65 7.03
CA ASN A 123 34.41 14.52 6.30
C ASN A 123 33.40 13.39 6.07
N SER A 124 32.46 13.22 7.00
CA SER A 124 31.36 12.25 6.86
C SER A 124 30.45 12.57 5.66
N LEU A 125 30.17 13.84 5.38
CA LEU A 125 29.24 14.23 4.31
C LEU A 125 29.82 13.99 2.90
N SER A 126 31.09 14.36 2.67
CA SER A 126 31.76 14.16 1.37
C SER A 126 31.94 12.68 1.05
N LEU A 127 32.32 11.88 2.06
CA LEU A 127 32.43 10.43 1.93
C LEU A 127 31.07 9.78 1.66
N LYS A 128 30.02 10.17 2.39
CA LYS A 128 28.64 9.69 2.16
C LYS A 128 28.22 9.94 0.72
N TYR A 129 28.43 11.16 0.23
CA TYR A 129 28.13 11.56 -1.14
C TYR A 129 28.90 10.72 -2.17
N HIS A 130 30.19 10.50 -1.93
CA HIS A 130 31.05 9.71 -2.82
C HIS A 130 30.58 8.25 -2.90
N ILE A 131 30.38 7.60 -1.76
CA ILE A 131 29.95 6.19 -1.69
C ILE A 131 28.58 6.02 -2.34
N PHE A 132 27.63 6.91 -2.04
CA PHE A 132 26.30 6.85 -2.63
C PHE A 132 26.35 6.88 -4.17
N ASN A 133 27.09 7.82 -4.75
CA ASN A 133 27.21 7.96 -6.19
C ASN A 133 27.95 6.76 -6.83
N SER A 134 28.97 6.23 -6.14
CA SER A 134 29.70 5.05 -6.60
C SER A 134 28.80 3.82 -6.62
N LEU A 135 27.96 3.63 -5.60
CA LEU A 135 26.97 2.56 -5.56
C LEU A 135 25.94 2.70 -6.68
N LEU A 136 25.41 3.91 -6.93
CA LEU A 136 24.51 4.13 -8.06
C LEU A 136 25.17 3.74 -9.39
N LYS A 137 26.39 4.23 -9.65
CA LYS A 137 27.17 3.89 -10.84
C LYS A 137 27.36 2.38 -10.97
N ILE A 138 27.75 1.68 -9.90
CA ILE A 138 27.85 0.22 -9.85
C ILE A 138 26.53 -0.44 -10.28
N PHE A 139 25.39 -0.04 -9.72
CA PHE A 139 24.11 -0.66 -10.07
C PHE A 139 23.76 -0.45 -11.55
N ILE A 140 24.03 0.74 -12.07
CA ILE A 140 23.77 1.09 -13.47
C ILE A 140 24.69 0.29 -14.39
N GLU A 141 25.98 0.17 -14.08
CA GLU A 141 26.96 -0.43 -14.99
C GLU A 141 26.99 -1.96 -14.93
N ASN A 142 26.60 -2.58 -13.81
CA ASN A 142 26.67 -4.03 -13.61
C ASN A 142 25.38 -4.78 -13.99
N GLY A 143 24.58 -4.24 -14.90
CA GLY A 143 23.45 -4.94 -15.50
C GLY A 143 22.22 -5.11 -14.61
N ALA A 144 22.06 -4.29 -13.57
CA ALA A 144 20.80 -4.24 -12.83
C ALA A 144 19.66 -3.76 -13.74
N SER A 145 18.45 -4.22 -13.46
CA SER A 145 17.25 -3.79 -14.17
C SER A 145 16.09 -3.71 -13.18
N LEU A 146 15.71 -2.48 -12.87
CA LEU A 146 14.78 -2.15 -11.80
C LEU A 146 13.34 -2.49 -12.18
N HIS A 147 12.60 -2.98 -11.20
CA HIS A 147 11.15 -3.15 -11.22
C HIS A 147 10.45 -2.08 -10.41
N LYS A 148 11.11 -1.58 -9.34
CA LYS A 148 10.62 -0.50 -8.50
C LYS A 148 11.71 0.55 -8.27
N PHE A 149 11.32 1.82 -8.36
CA PHE A 149 12.20 2.95 -8.09
C PHE A 149 11.47 4.01 -7.26
N ASP A 150 11.99 4.29 -6.07
CA ASP A 150 11.52 5.36 -5.20
C ASP A 150 12.53 6.52 -5.24
N LEU A 151 12.17 7.58 -5.97
CA LEU A 151 12.97 8.78 -6.14
C LEU A 151 12.59 9.82 -5.08
N ASN A 152 13.54 10.13 -4.20
CA ASN A 152 13.40 11.14 -3.18
C ASN A 152 14.67 11.98 -3.12
N PHE A 153 14.56 13.29 -3.28
CA PHE A 153 15.70 14.20 -3.20
C PHE A 153 15.78 14.82 -1.81
N PHE A 154 16.83 14.49 -1.08
CA PHE A 154 17.09 15.08 0.24
C PHE A 154 17.83 16.41 0.13
N GLU A 155 17.69 17.24 1.16
CA GLU A 155 18.47 18.47 1.29
C GLU A 155 19.98 18.16 1.20
N ASN A 156 20.68 18.90 0.35
CA ASN A 156 22.13 18.80 0.09
C ASN A 156 22.61 17.57 -0.70
N PHE A 157 21.71 16.76 -1.26
CA PHE A 157 22.08 15.60 -2.07
C PHE A 157 22.15 15.90 -3.57
N LYS A 158 23.25 15.53 -4.26
CA LYS A 158 23.39 15.67 -5.73
C LYS A 158 23.82 14.35 -6.38
N ILE A 159 23.39 14.13 -7.61
CA ILE A 159 23.90 13.02 -8.42
C ILE A 159 25.04 13.55 -9.27
N LYS A 160 26.20 12.87 -9.26
CA LYS A 160 27.37 13.25 -10.07
C LYS A 160 27.04 13.13 -11.56
N SER A 161 27.63 14.00 -12.38
CA SER A 161 27.48 13.98 -13.84
C SER A 161 27.85 12.64 -14.47
N GLU A 162 28.88 11.96 -13.95
CA GLU A 162 29.29 10.61 -14.37
C GLU A 162 28.19 9.55 -14.22
N VAL A 163 27.40 9.64 -13.15
CA VAL A 163 26.25 8.75 -12.92
C VAL A 163 25.17 9.03 -13.98
N PHE A 164 24.91 10.31 -14.29
CA PHE A 164 23.98 10.67 -15.37
C PHE A 164 24.46 10.22 -16.75
N CYS A 165 25.77 10.30 -17.03
CA CYS A 165 26.36 9.78 -18.25
C CYS A 165 26.12 8.26 -18.36
N SER A 166 26.29 7.53 -17.25
CA SER A 166 26.06 6.09 -17.17
C SER A 166 24.58 5.74 -17.40
N LEU A 167 23.67 6.47 -16.75
CA LEU A 167 22.22 6.35 -16.93
C LEU A 167 21.79 6.63 -18.37
N GLY A 168 22.35 7.67 -18.99
CA GLY A 168 22.01 8.03 -20.37
C GLY A 168 22.42 6.97 -21.40
N ARG A 169 23.49 6.20 -21.11
CA ARG A 169 23.98 5.10 -21.94
C ARG A 169 23.29 3.77 -21.65
N ASN A 170 22.78 3.55 -20.44
CA ASN A 170 22.13 2.32 -20.05
C ASN A 170 20.60 2.38 -20.21
N GLU A 171 20.11 1.85 -21.33
CA GLU A 171 18.67 1.75 -21.61
C GLU A 171 17.99 0.59 -20.85
N GLN A 172 18.75 -0.40 -20.38
CA GLN A 172 18.23 -1.58 -19.70
C GLN A 172 17.83 -1.32 -18.24
N PHE A 173 18.50 -0.38 -17.56
CA PHE A 173 18.36 -0.14 -16.13
C PHE A 173 16.91 0.15 -15.70
N PHE A 174 16.17 0.92 -16.50
CA PHE A 174 14.75 1.23 -16.25
C PHE A 174 13.77 0.50 -17.19
N SER A 175 14.26 -0.36 -18.09
CA SER A 175 13.42 -1.00 -19.13
C SER A 175 12.32 -1.93 -18.59
N GLN A 176 12.46 -2.41 -17.35
CA GLN A 176 11.49 -3.28 -16.66
C GLN A 176 10.78 -2.56 -15.50
N LEU A 177 10.94 -1.24 -15.39
CA LEU A 177 10.38 -0.46 -14.29
C LEU A 177 8.85 -0.45 -14.37
N GLN A 178 8.20 -0.91 -13.30
CA GLN A 178 6.75 -1.02 -13.20
C GLN A 178 6.16 -0.16 -12.08
N ASP A 179 6.93 0.11 -11.03
CA ASP A 179 6.51 0.91 -9.87
C ASP A 179 7.46 2.10 -9.70
N LEU A 180 6.93 3.32 -9.84
CA LEU A 180 7.68 4.57 -9.69
C LEU A 180 7.01 5.45 -8.64
N SER A 181 7.75 5.77 -7.59
CA SER A 181 7.36 6.82 -6.63
C SER A 181 8.27 8.02 -6.80
N LEU A 182 7.68 9.21 -6.95
CA LEU A 182 8.39 10.48 -6.99
C LEU A 182 8.00 11.30 -5.75
N ARG A 183 8.97 11.61 -4.90
CA ARG A 183 8.81 12.54 -3.77
C ARG A 183 9.48 13.89 -4.06
N ILE A 184 9.10 14.92 -3.29
CA ILE A 184 9.66 16.29 -3.23
C ILE A 184 11.03 16.40 -3.90
N ILE A 185 11.13 17.36 -4.82
CA ILE A 185 12.41 17.86 -5.33
C ILE A 185 12.64 19.21 -4.66
N PRO A 186 13.53 19.33 -3.66
CA PRO A 186 13.93 20.62 -3.13
C PRO A 186 14.45 21.48 -4.28
N GLU A 187 14.17 22.78 -4.29
CA GLU A 187 14.56 23.70 -5.38
C GLU A 187 16.05 23.60 -5.75
N ILE A 188 16.90 23.31 -4.75
CA ILE A 188 18.36 23.17 -4.86
C ILE A 188 18.77 22.00 -5.80
N ASN A 189 17.91 21.00 -6.01
CA ASN A 189 18.20 19.78 -6.77
C ASN A 189 17.45 19.68 -8.10
N THR A 190 16.80 20.76 -8.53
CA THR A 190 15.93 20.81 -9.71
C THR A 190 16.62 20.30 -10.99
N GLU A 191 17.89 20.67 -11.24
CA GLU A 191 18.61 20.23 -12.45
C GLU A 191 18.88 18.71 -12.49
N SER A 192 19.31 18.14 -11.36
CA SER A 192 19.53 16.70 -11.23
C SER A 192 18.22 15.94 -11.40
N ALA A 193 17.14 16.47 -10.83
CA ALA A 193 15.83 15.88 -10.98
C ALA A 193 15.33 15.94 -12.43
N ILE A 194 15.39 17.09 -13.09
CA ILE A 194 15.04 17.23 -14.51
C ILE A 194 15.81 16.22 -15.37
N THR A 195 17.13 16.08 -15.12
CA THR A 195 17.98 15.16 -15.87
C THR A 195 17.53 13.70 -15.67
N LEU A 196 17.28 13.30 -14.43
CA LEU A 196 16.80 11.94 -14.13
C LEU A 196 15.40 11.67 -14.70
N LEU A 197 14.49 12.63 -14.58
CA LEU A 197 13.14 12.52 -15.14
C LEU A 197 13.19 12.38 -16.67
N LYS A 198 14.08 13.10 -17.36
CA LYS A 198 14.30 12.93 -18.81
C LYS A 198 14.80 11.53 -19.16
N VAL A 199 15.70 10.96 -18.36
CA VAL A 199 16.14 9.56 -18.54
C VAL A 199 14.98 8.60 -18.35
N LEU A 200 14.15 8.79 -17.33
CA LEU A 200 12.96 7.96 -17.09
C LEU A 200 11.98 8.02 -18.27
N VAL A 201 11.69 9.22 -18.80
CA VAL A 201 10.83 9.38 -20.00
C VAL A 201 11.37 8.57 -21.19
N LYS A 202 12.69 8.53 -21.36
CA LYS A 202 13.32 7.80 -22.47
C LYS A 202 13.29 6.28 -22.26
N ASN A 203 13.59 5.82 -21.05
CA ASN A 203 13.94 4.41 -20.80
C ASN A 203 12.87 3.62 -20.03
N ALA A 204 11.84 4.27 -19.47
CA ALA A 204 10.78 3.64 -18.68
C ALA A 204 9.39 3.84 -19.33
N MET A 205 8.95 2.85 -20.10
CA MET A 205 7.64 2.87 -20.80
C MET A 205 6.61 1.90 -20.19
N LYS A 206 7.01 1.10 -19.19
CA LYS A 206 6.21 0.01 -18.60
C LYS A 206 5.74 0.30 -17.17
N ILE A 207 5.75 1.57 -16.75
CA ILE A 207 5.30 1.95 -15.42
C ILE A 207 3.78 1.71 -15.34
N LYS A 208 3.39 0.84 -14.41
CA LYS A 208 2.00 0.48 -14.12
C LYS A 208 1.48 1.19 -12.88
N TYR A 209 2.35 1.47 -11.92
CA TYR A 209 2.04 2.13 -10.65
C TYR A 209 2.87 3.41 -10.57
N LEU A 210 2.19 4.56 -10.58
CA LEU A 210 2.85 5.85 -10.47
C LEU A 210 2.33 6.58 -9.22
N LYS A 211 3.25 6.90 -8.30
CA LYS A 211 2.94 7.65 -7.08
C LYS A 211 3.67 8.98 -7.08
N PHE A 212 2.94 10.07 -6.89
CA PHE A 212 3.50 11.38 -6.54
C PHE A 212 3.23 11.63 -5.06
N GLU A 213 4.29 11.86 -4.29
CA GLU A 213 4.24 12.00 -2.83
C GLU A 213 4.81 13.35 -2.40
N GLU A 214 4.00 14.16 -1.74
CA GLU A 214 4.36 15.49 -1.24
C GLU A 214 4.96 16.40 -2.32
N PHE A 215 4.69 16.13 -3.60
CA PHE A 215 5.44 16.73 -4.69
C PHE A 215 4.98 18.16 -4.95
N TYR A 216 5.88 19.13 -4.76
CA TYR A 216 5.70 20.52 -5.19
C TYR A 216 6.84 20.97 -6.10
N SER A 217 6.50 21.61 -7.22
CA SER A 217 7.48 22.31 -8.06
C SER A 217 6.79 23.35 -8.93
N TYR A 218 7.25 24.60 -8.86
CA TYR A 218 6.82 25.66 -9.77
C TYR A 218 7.65 25.68 -11.06
N ASP A 219 8.68 24.84 -11.17
CA ASP A 219 9.53 24.75 -12.35
C ASP A 219 8.79 24.08 -13.51
N GLN A 220 8.59 24.85 -14.57
CA GLN A 220 7.86 24.38 -15.76
C GLN A 220 8.54 23.22 -16.47
N GLN A 221 9.86 23.06 -16.37
CA GLN A 221 10.56 21.91 -16.94
C GLN A 221 10.30 20.63 -16.14
N VAL A 222 10.27 20.72 -14.82
CA VAL A 222 9.87 19.60 -13.95
C VAL A 222 8.45 19.17 -14.30
N LEU A 223 7.50 20.11 -14.35
CA LEU A 223 6.11 19.81 -14.71
C LEU A 223 5.97 19.21 -16.11
N ARG A 224 6.71 19.72 -17.10
CA ARG A 224 6.76 19.11 -18.44
C ARG A 224 7.31 17.68 -18.41
N ALA A 225 8.33 17.42 -17.61
CA ALA A 225 8.90 16.09 -17.48
C ALA A 225 7.91 15.11 -16.82
N LEU A 226 7.22 15.52 -15.75
CA LEU A 226 6.17 14.70 -15.12
C LEU A 226 5.03 14.37 -16.08
N LYS A 227 4.53 15.36 -16.82
CA LYS A 227 3.50 15.16 -17.85
C LYS A 227 4.00 14.19 -18.93
N SER A 228 5.28 14.29 -19.31
CA SER A 228 5.89 13.39 -20.30
C SER A 228 5.99 11.96 -19.77
N ILE A 229 6.34 11.77 -18.48
CA ILE A 229 6.37 10.45 -17.84
C ILE A 229 5.00 9.81 -17.94
N ILE A 230 3.91 10.53 -17.60
CA ILE A 230 2.56 9.97 -17.68
C ILE A 230 2.21 9.59 -19.13
N LYS A 231 2.51 10.46 -20.10
CA LYS A 231 2.18 10.23 -21.52
C LYS A 231 2.97 9.08 -22.16
N SER A 232 4.21 8.84 -21.72
CA SER A 232 5.09 7.84 -22.33
C SER A 232 4.79 6.41 -21.90
N GLN A 233 3.89 6.20 -20.95
CA GLN A 233 3.58 4.84 -20.46
C GLN A 233 2.64 4.10 -21.41
N GLU A 234 2.95 2.82 -21.64
CA GLU A 234 2.13 1.93 -22.46
C GLU A 234 0.80 1.59 -21.79
N GLN A 235 0.82 1.31 -20.48
CA GLN A 235 -0.33 0.86 -19.70
C GLN A 235 -0.23 1.29 -18.23
N LEU A 236 -0.44 2.59 -17.95
CA LEU A 236 -0.52 3.05 -16.57
C LEU A 236 -1.82 2.54 -15.94
N MET A 237 -1.74 1.72 -14.88
CA MET A 237 -2.90 1.08 -14.25
C MET A 237 -3.36 1.78 -12.97
N GLN A 238 -2.41 2.32 -12.21
CA GLN A 238 -2.70 3.00 -10.96
C GLN A 238 -1.95 4.33 -10.90
N PHE A 239 -2.66 5.37 -10.49
CA PHE A 239 -2.07 6.64 -10.13
C PHE A 239 -2.43 7.00 -8.69
N HIS A 240 -1.42 7.34 -7.89
CA HIS A 240 -1.56 7.76 -6.51
C HIS A 240 -0.98 9.14 -6.32
N LEU A 241 -1.81 10.07 -5.87
CA LEU A 241 -1.40 11.38 -5.44
C LEU A 241 -1.54 11.52 -3.93
N PHE A 242 -0.43 11.78 -3.26
CA PHE A 242 -0.36 12.09 -1.83
C PHE A 242 0.27 13.47 -1.68
N ASN A 243 -0.35 14.36 -0.91
CA ASN A 243 0.23 15.67 -0.65
C ASN A 243 -0.11 16.11 0.79
N SER A 244 0.87 16.41 1.63
CA SER A 244 0.63 16.75 3.05
C SER A 244 0.23 18.20 3.29
N ASP A 245 0.35 19.07 2.29
CA ASP A 245 0.16 20.52 2.42
C ASP A 245 -0.94 21.04 1.47
N ASP A 246 -1.88 21.78 2.04
CA ASP A 246 -3.04 22.35 1.36
C ASP A 246 -2.64 23.39 0.30
N GLU A 247 -1.53 24.12 0.50
CA GLU A 247 -1.06 25.17 -0.43
C GLU A 247 -0.39 24.61 -1.71
N VAL A 248 -0.04 23.33 -1.71
CA VAL A 248 0.82 22.73 -2.75
C VAL A 248 0.06 22.38 -4.04
N PHE A 249 -1.28 22.33 -4.03
CA PHE A 249 -2.03 21.85 -5.19
C PHE A 249 -1.95 22.77 -6.43
N GLU A 250 -1.68 24.07 -6.26
CA GLU A 250 -1.42 24.97 -7.39
C GLU A 250 -0.16 24.57 -8.19
N SER A 251 0.77 23.84 -7.55
CA SER A 251 2.06 23.48 -8.16
C SER A 251 1.98 22.32 -9.16
N LEU A 252 0.94 21.49 -9.16
CA LEU A 252 0.80 20.34 -10.09
C LEU A 252 -0.08 20.64 -11.32
N ASN A 253 -0.26 21.92 -11.65
CA ASN A 253 -1.17 22.39 -12.69
C ASN A 253 -1.05 21.60 -14.03
N GLY A 254 -2.15 20.95 -14.41
CA GLY A 254 -2.32 20.15 -15.62
C GLY A 254 -1.61 18.79 -15.62
N VAL A 255 -1.03 18.37 -14.50
CA VAL A 255 -0.47 17.01 -14.36
C VAL A 255 -1.61 16.00 -14.30
N ILE A 256 -2.68 16.31 -13.56
CA ILE A 256 -3.84 15.42 -13.44
C ILE A 256 -4.56 15.32 -14.78
N SER A 257 -4.78 16.44 -15.48
CA SER A 257 -5.38 16.44 -16.82
C SER A 257 -4.58 15.61 -17.84
N THR A 258 -3.29 15.38 -17.62
CA THR A 258 -2.47 14.54 -18.49
C THR A 258 -2.84 13.04 -18.42
N LEU A 259 -3.53 12.61 -17.36
CA LEU A 259 -4.02 11.23 -17.22
C LEU A 259 -5.04 10.85 -18.30
N GLU A 260 -5.62 11.80 -19.03
CA GLU A 260 -6.44 11.52 -20.21
C GLU A 260 -5.71 10.64 -21.24
N SER A 261 -4.38 10.80 -21.35
CA SER A 261 -3.55 9.95 -22.22
C SER A 261 -3.59 8.47 -21.83
N GLN A 262 -3.93 8.16 -20.58
CA GLN A 262 -3.98 6.82 -19.99
C GLN A 262 -5.43 6.32 -19.78
N LYS A 263 -6.41 6.95 -20.43
CA LYS A 263 -7.84 6.67 -20.23
C LYS A 263 -8.28 5.22 -20.46
N LYS A 264 -7.53 4.45 -21.26
CA LYS A 264 -7.82 3.04 -21.56
C LYS A 264 -7.16 2.05 -20.60
N SER A 265 -6.19 2.48 -19.80
CA SER A 265 -5.43 1.59 -18.91
C SER A 265 -5.65 1.88 -17.44
N LEU A 266 -5.94 3.14 -17.08
CA LEU A 266 -6.08 3.55 -15.70
C LEU A 266 -7.29 2.86 -15.05
N ARG A 267 -7.01 2.08 -14.00
CA ARG A 267 -7.97 1.24 -13.27
C ARG A 267 -8.21 1.72 -11.85
N GLU A 268 -7.19 2.27 -11.21
CA GLU A 268 -7.26 2.73 -9.83
C GLU A 268 -6.68 4.14 -9.69
N PHE A 269 -7.43 4.99 -9.00
CA PHE A 269 -7.01 6.34 -8.67
C PHE A 269 -7.10 6.56 -7.16
N ILE A 270 -5.99 6.98 -6.56
CA ILE A 270 -5.86 7.21 -5.13
C ILE A 270 -5.47 8.66 -4.90
N ILE A 271 -6.27 9.37 -4.10
CA ILE A 271 -5.97 10.72 -3.63
C ILE A 271 -5.86 10.68 -2.11
N GLU A 272 -4.80 11.25 -1.58
CA GLU A 272 -4.59 11.38 -0.15
C GLU A 272 -4.12 12.78 0.23
N LEU A 273 -4.80 13.40 1.21
CA LEU A 273 -4.52 14.73 1.78
C LEU A 273 -4.59 15.89 0.75
N CYS A 274 -5.42 15.78 -0.29
CA CYS A 274 -5.50 16.80 -1.35
C CYS A 274 -6.84 17.56 -1.38
N ILE A 275 -6.83 18.74 -1.99
CA ILE A 275 -8.03 19.51 -2.35
C ILE A 275 -8.47 19.10 -3.76
N CYS A 276 -9.71 18.62 -3.89
CA CYS A 276 -10.25 18.25 -5.20
C CYS A 276 -10.62 19.52 -5.99
N ASN A 277 -10.26 19.56 -7.27
CA ASN A 277 -10.56 20.66 -8.16
C ASN A 277 -11.09 20.15 -9.51
N GLU A 278 -11.33 21.08 -10.43
CA GLU A 278 -11.90 20.81 -11.75
C GLU A 278 -11.02 19.90 -12.64
N GLU A 279 -9.70 19.83 -12.42
CA GLU A 279 -8.82 18.97 -13.24
C GLU A 279 -9.16 17.48 -13.08
N PHE A 280 -9.67 17.09 -11.93
CA PHE A 280 -10.05 15.70 -11.66
C PHE A 280 -11.24 15.22 -12.49
N LYS A 281 -11.96 16.13 -13.16
CA LYS A 281 -13.01 15.75 -14.14
C LYS A 281 -12.44 14.93 -15.29
N VAL A 282 -11.14 15.02 -15.57
CA VAL A 282 -10.46 14.16 -16.55
C VAL A 282 -10.62 12.66 -16.26
N LEU A 283 -10.76 12.29 -14.98
CA LEU A 283 -10.96 10.90 -14.57
C LEU A 283 -12.23 10.30 -15.17
N MET A 284 -13.19 11.15 -15.58
CA MET A 284 -14.42 10.74 -16.24
C MET A 284 -14.22 10.20 -17.64
N ASN A 285 -13.12 10.58 -18.27
CA ASN A 285 -12.77 10.06 -19.57
C ASN A 285 -12.12 8.68 -19.46
N CYS A 286 -11.76 8.22 -18.24
CA CYS A 286 -11.08 6.94 -18.02
C CYS A 286 -12.07 5.77 -18.07
N GLU A 287 -12.11 5.09 -19.22
CA GLU A 287 -13.10 4.05 -19.57
C GLU A 287 -13.05 2.82 -18.66
N ASN A 288 -11.88 2.53 -18.08
CA ASN A 288 -11.58 1.36 -17.26
C ASN A 288 -11.36 1.66 -15.78
N LEU A 289 -11.67 2.90 -15.33
CA LEU A 289 -11.52 3.28 -13.94
C LEU A 289 -12.56 2.55 -13.07
N GLU A 290 -12.10 1.63 -12.23
CA GLU A 290 -12.93 0.76 -11.38
C GLU A 290 -12.86 1.13 -9.90
N ILE A 291 -11.72 1.68 -9.46
CA ILE A 291 -11.41 1.91 -8.04
C ILE A 291 -11.06 3.38 -7.82
N LEU A 292 -11.84 4.04 -6.96
CA LEU A 292 -11.57 5.40 -6.49
C LEU A 292 -11.38 5.40 -4.97
N ARG A 293 -10.23 5.90 -4.52
CA ARG A 293 -9.93 6.05 -3.09
C ARG A 293 -9.63 7.51 -2.77
N LEU A 294 -10.43 8.08 -1.87
CA LEU A 294 -10.31 9.45 -1.38
C LEU A 294 -9.96 9.39 0.11
N ARG A 295 -8.82 9.96 0.49
CA ARG A 295 -8.33 9.92 1.86
C ARG A 295 -7.97 11.31 2.32
N HIS A 296 -8.60 11.78 3.40
CA HIS A 296 -8.37 13.09 3.97
C HIS A 296 -8.48 14.23 2.93
N CYS A 297 -9.41 14.10 1.96
CA CYS A 297 -9.60 15.06 0.88
C CYS A 297 -10.61 16.15 1.25
N LYS A 298 -10.44 17.36 0.69
CA LYS A 298 -11.37 18.49 0.78
C LYS A 298 -12.04 18.78 -0.57
N ASP A 299 -13.16 19.49 -0.54
CA ASP A 299 -13.92 19.93 -1.72
C ASP A 299 -14.31 18.81 -2.69
N MET A 300 -14.70 17.64 -2.17
CA MET A 300 -14.99 16.47 -3.01
C MET A 300 -16.17 16.68 -3.96
N LYS A 301 -17.02 17.69 -3.71
CA LYS A 301 -18.07 18.17 -4.64
C LYS A 301 -17.54 18.55 -6.04
N GLN A 302 -16.26 18.94 -6.13
CA GLN A 302 -15.59 19.29 -7.39
C GLN A 302 -15.26 18.05 -8.23
N LEU A 303 -15.24 16.85 -7.62
CA LEU A 303 -15.26 15.57 -8.33
C LEU A 303 -16.67 15.35 -8.91
N THR A 304 -17.04 16.14 -9.92
CA THR A 304 -18.31 15.96 -10.62
C THR A 304 -18.19 14.75 -11.54
N LEU A 305 -18.30 13.55 -10.96
CA LEU A 305 -18.03 12.32 -11.68
C LEU A 305 -19.23 11.92 -12.58
N THR A 306 -19.28 12.38 -13.83
CA THR A 306 -20.33 12.02 -14.82
C THR A 306 -19.99 10.77 -15.69
N ASP A 307 -20.66 9.64 -15.47
CA ASP A 307 -20.52 8.37 -16.23
C ASP A 307 -19.34 7.44 -15.84
N CYS A 308 -18.85 7.57 -14.60
CA CYS A 308 -17.79 6.72 -14.06
C CYS A 308 -18.27 5.27 -13.80
N LYS A 309 -17.48 4.29 -14.25
CA LYS A 309 -17.74 2.85 -14.03
C LYS A 309 -17.14 2.31 -12.73
N ILE A 310 -17.15 3.12 -11.68
CA ILE A 310 -16.51 2.78 -10.41
C ILE A 310 -17.31 1.66 -9.73
N SER A 311 -16.64 0.55 -9.44
CA SER A 311 -17.18 -0.57 -8.66
C SER A 311 -16.74 -0.53 -7.20
N THR A 312 -15.64 0.17 -6.91
CA THR A 312 -15.09 0.35 -5.56
C THR A 312 -14.90 1.82 -5.24
N LEU A 313 -15.61 2.31 -4.22
CA LEU A 313 -15.45 3.65 -3.67
C LEU A 313 -15.03 3.56 -2.20
N GLU A 314 -13.87 4.14 -1.87
CA GLU A 314 -13.43 4.28 -0.49
C GLU A 314 -13.19 5.75 -0.14
N ILE A 315 -13.85 6.24 0.89
CA ILE A 315 -13.71 7.59 1.42
C ILE A 315 -13.35 7.49 2.90
N ILE A 316 -12.18 8.03 3.26
CA ILE A 316 -11.67 8.03 4.63
C ILE A 316 -11.27 9.45 4.98
N ASN A 317 -12.08 10.17 5.76
CA ASN A 317 -11.82 11.55 6.13
C ASN A 317 -11.89 11.78 7.64
N LEU A 318 -11.45 12.96 8.10
CA LEU A 318 -11.64 13.39 9.49
C LEU A 318 -13.14 13.63 9.78
N SER A 319 -13.83 14.27 8.83
CA SER A 319 -15.28 14.47 8.78
C SER A 319 -15.76 14.17 7.36
N ILE A 320 -16.94 13.57 7.22
CA ILE A 320 -17.59 13.36 5.92
C ILE A 320 -18.89 14.15 5.93
N ASP A 321 -19.03 15.07 4.98
CA ASP A 321 -20.31 15.69 4.64
C ASP A 321 -20.96 14.90 3.50
N ALA A 322 -22.16 14.37 3.72
CA ALA A 322 -22.84 13.60 2.69
C ALA A 322 -23.11 14.42 1.43
N SER A 323 -23.31 15.73 1.55
CA SER A 323 -23.56 16.62 0.39
C SER A 323 -22.40 16.63 -0.61
N GLU A 324 -21.17 16.38 -0.17
CA GLU A 324 -20.00 16.31 -1.04
C GLU A 324 -19.90 15.01 -1.85
N ILE A 325 -20.53 13.93 -1.38
CA ILE A 325 -20.35 12.59 -1.97
C ILE A 325 -21.61 12.05 -2.65
N VAL A 326 -22.77 12.69 -2.45
CA VAL A 326 -24.06 12.27 -3.04
C VAL A 326 -23.97 12.17 -4.55
N LEU A 327 -23.41 13.17 -5.22
CA LEU A 327 -23.28 13.15 -6.68
C LEU A 327 -22.48 11.94 -7.18
N ILE A 328 -21.40 11.58 -6.49
CA ILE A 328 -20.58 10.40 -6.82
C ILE A 328 -21.41 9.12 -6.70
N LEU A 329 -22.19 9.00 -5.62
CA LEU A 329 -23.06 7.85 -5.35
C LEU A 329 -24.23 7.76 -6.34
N GLU A 330 -24.84 8.88 -6.72
CA GLU A 330 -25.93 8.92 -7.70
C GLU A 330 -25.49 8.42 -9.07
N LYS A 331 -24.28 8.80 -9.49
CA LYS A 331 -23.73 8.46 -10.80
C LYS A 331 -23.14 7.05 -10.86
N SER A 332 -22.41 6.64 -9.82
CA SER A 332 -21.68 5.36 -9.82
C SER A 332 -22.43 4.23 -9.10
N GLY A 333 -23.45 4.55 -8.30
CA GLY A 333 -24.04 3.64 -7.33
C GLY A 333 -24.56 2.32 -7.89
N LYS A 334 -25.09 2.33 -9.12
CA LYS A 334 -25.61 1.11 -9.76
C LYS A 334 -24.52 0.07 -10.00
N LEU A 335 -23.27 0.49 -10.17
CA LEU A 335 -22.12 -0.39 -10.41
C LEU A 335 -21.31 -0.65 -9.14
N LEU A 336 -21.48 0.17 -8.08
CA LEU A 336 -20.79 0.00 -6.82
C LEU A 336 -21.10 -1.36 -6.19
N GLN A 337 -20.02 -2.09 -5.90
CA GLN A 337 -20.02 -3.34 -5.17
C GLN A 337 -19.31 -3.18 -3.82
N ARG A 338 -18.29 -2.32 -3.76
CA ARG A 338 -17.54 -2.04 -2.53
C ARG A 338 -17.67 -0.57 -2.18
N LEU A 339 -18.22 -0.30 -1.00
CA LEU A 339 -18.36 1.03 -0.46
C LEU A 339 -17.80 1.09 0.96
N LYS A 340 -16.86 2.02 1.17
CA LYS A 340 -16.27 2.31 2.47
C LYS A 340 -16.36 3.80 2.77
N LEU A 341 -17.06 4.15 3.85
CA LEU A 341 -17.26 5.53 4.31
C LEU A 341 -16.80 5.65 5.77
N VAL A 342 -15.55 6.05 5.98
CA VAL A 342 -14.93 6.11 7.31
C VAL A 342 -14.67 7.55 7.70
N SER A 343 -15.56 8.12 8.52
CA SER A 343 -15.29 9.37 9.24
C SER A 343 -14.53 9.04 10.53
N LYS A 344 -13.40 9.70 10.82
CA LYS A 344 -12.52 9.37 11.95
C LYS A 344 -12.81 10.15 13.24
N ASN A 345 -13.07 11.46 13.14
CA ASN A 345 -13.12 12.37 14.30
C ASN A 345 -14.52 12.89 14.62
N SER A 346 -15.45 12.83 13.67
CA SER A 346 -16.81 13.36 13.81
C SER A 346 -17.85 12.46 13.18
N MET A 347 -19.11 12.71 13.54
CA MET A 347 -20.27 12.12 12.87
C MET A 347 -20.31 12.52 11.40
N ILE A 348 -20.80 11.63 10.56
CA ILE A 348 -21.16 11.98 9.18
C ILE A 348 -22.24 13.05 9.23
N LEU A 349 -22.09 14.14 8.48
CA LEU A 349 -23.09 15.20 8.35
C LEU A 349 -24.12 14.81 7.28
N GLU A 350 -25.34 15.34 7.37
CA GLU A 350 -26.40 15.09 6.39
C GLU A 350 -26.73 13.59 6.20
N GLN A 351 -26.82 12.85 7.30
CA GLN A 351 -27.00 11.39 7.28
C GLN A 351 -28.29 10.92 6.63
N SER A 352 -29.36 11.71 6.72
CA SER A 352 -30.65 11.44 6.08
C SER A 352 -30.53 11.50 4.56
N LEU A 353 -29.81 12.50 4.04
CA LEU A 353 -29.48 12.64 2.62
C LEU A 353 -28.63 11.45 2.15
N LEU A 354 -27.60 11.09 2.91
CA LEU A 354 -26.77 9.91 2.60
C LEU A 354 -27.63 8.64 2.50
N LEU A 355 -28.48 8.38 3.50
CA LEU A 355 -29.31 7.18 3.56
C LEU A 355 -30.28 7.10 2.37
N LYS A 356 -30.94 8.22 2.05
CA LYS A 356 -31.84 8.31 0.90
C LYS A 356 -31.11 7.99 -0.40
N THR A 357 -29.90 8.52 -0.55
CA THR A 357 -29.06 8.31 -1.73
C THR A 357 -28.63 6.85 -1.84
N LEU A 358 -28.11 6.26 -0.75
CA LEU A 358 -27.70 4.85 -0.73
C LEU A 358 -28.85 3.90 -1.08
N LYS A 359 -30.04 4.11 -0.49
CA LYS A 359 -31.25 3.32 -0.79
C LYS A 359 -31.65 3.40 -2.26
N SER A 360 -31.52 4.58 -2.86
CA SER A 360 -32.00 4.83 -4.22
C SER A 360 -31.02 4.38 -5.30
N PHE A 361 -29.70 4.51 -5.04
CA PHE A 361 -28.70 4.39 -6.09
C PHE A 361 -27.72 3.23 -5.92
N CYS A 362 -27.60 2.62 -4.73
CA CYS A 362 -26.56 1.61 -4.44
C CYS A 362 -27.11 0.18 -4.17
N PRO A 363 -27.85 -0.46 -5.10
CA PRO A 363 -28.50 -1.75 -4.84
C PRO A 363 -27.55 -2.96 -4.85
N ASN A 364 -26.33 -2.82 -5.37
CA ASN A 364 -25.44 -3.93 -5.69
C ASN A 364 -24.27 -4.13 -4.71
N ILE A 365 -24.33 -3.47 -3.55
CA ILE A 365 -23.25 -3.52 -2.55
C ILE A 365 -23.05 -4.94 -2.01
N THR A 366 -21.82 -5.42 -2.09
CA THR A 366 -21.34 -6.70 -1.54
C THR A 366 -20.38 -6.48 -0.35
N TYR A 367 -19.65 -5.37 -0.32
CA TYR A 367 -18.82 -4.94 0.80
C TYR A 367 -19.28 -3.56 1.26
N PHE A 368 -19.68 -3.46 2.53
CA PHE A 368 -20.06 -2.20 3.14
C PHE A 368 -19.28 -1.96 4.43
N GLU A 369 -18.61 -0.83 4.51
CA GLU A 369 -17.96 -0.33 5.72
C GLU A 369 -18.40 1.10 5.99
N ILE A 370 -18.90 1.38 7.19
CA ILE A 370 -19.28 2.72 7.59
C ILE A 370 -18.89 3.00 9.05
N SER A 371 -18.44 4.23 9.34
CA SER A 371 -18.18 4.65 10.72
C SER A 371 -18.73 6.02 11.09
N ASN A 372 -18.95 6.23 12.40
CA ASN A 372 -19.49 7.47 12.95
C ASN A 372 -20.85 7.87 12.35
N TYR A 373 -21.74 6.87 12.27
CA TYR A 373 -23.08 6.98 11.72
C TYR A 373 -24.14 6.57 12.76
N GLU A 374 -25.33 7.17 12.68
CA GLU A 374 -26.43 6.89 13.59
C GLU A 374 -27.03 5.50 13.34
N PHE A 375 -27.15 4.70 14.40
CA PHE A 375 -27.78 3.39 14.36
C PHE A 375 -29.30 3.49 14.49
N SER A 376 -29.94 4.13 13.51
CA SER A 376 -31.39 4.33 13.48
C SER A 376 -32.14 3.14 12.86
N SER A 377 -33.46 3.07 13.09
CA SER A 377 -34.34 2.07 12.46
C SER A 377 -34.26 2.11 10.92
N GLN A 378 -34.16 3.30 10.33
CA GLN A 378 -34.07 3.47 8.89
C GLN A 378 -32.75 2.94 8.32
N PHE A 379 -31.65 3.03 9.08
CA PHE A 379 -30.35 2.46 8.73
C PHE A 379 -30.37 0.93 8.82
N ILE A 380 -31.01 0.37 9.86
CA ILE A 380 -31.21 -1.08 9.97
C ILE A 380 -31.97 -1.62 8.76
N ASP A 381 -33.05 -0.94 8.33
CA ASP A 381 -33.82 -1.34 7.15
C ASP A 381 -33.01 -1.26 5.86
N PHE A 382 -32.12 -0.28 5.74
CA PHE A 382 -31.20 -0.20 4.61
C PHE A 382 -30.23 -1.39 4.57
N ILE A 383 -29.61 -1.75 5.70
CA ILE A 383 -28.74 -2.93 5.73
C ILE A 383 -29.51 -4.19 5.33
N GLY A 384 -30.75 -4.32 5.83
CA GLY A 384 -31.64 -5.42 5.46
C GLY A 384 -32.01 -5.46 3.98
N SER A 385 -32.02 -4.32 3.29
CA SER A 385 -32.31 -4.25 1.85
C SER A 385 -31.15 -4.65 0.95
N LEU A 386 -29.91 -4.70 1.47
CA LEU A 386 -28.71 -5.05 0.69
C LEU A 386 -28.59 -6.57 0.48
N GLN A 387 -29.40 -7.13 -0.42
CA GLN A 387 -29.52 -8.58 -0.65
C GLN A 387 -28.26 -9.26 -1.20
N LYS A 388 -27.24 -8.50 -1.63
CA LYS A 388 -25.96 -9.02 -2.13
C LYS A 388 -24.83 -8.85 -1.11
N LEU A 389 -25.11 -8.30 0.07
CA LEU A 389 -24.10 -7.96 1.07
C LEU A 389 -23.40 -9.22 1.59
N GLN A 390 -22.08 -9.27 1.50
CA GLN A 390 -21.23 -10.38 1.94
C GLN A 390 -20.30 -9.96 3.08
N PHE A 391 -19.86 -8.71 3.11
CA PHE A 391 -19.02 -8.14 4.15
C PHE A 391 -19.63 -6.88 4.72
N LEU A 392 -19.79 -6.83 6.04
CA LEU A 392 -20.28 -5.67 6.77
C LEU A 392 -19.32 -5.31 7.89
N ARG A 393 -18.85 -4.05 7.90
CA ARG A 393 -18.09 -3.46 8.99
C ARG A 393 -18.76 -2.20 9.50
N LEU A 394 -18.98 -2.16 10.80
CA LEU A 394 -19.59 -1.03 11.49
C LEU A 394 -18.61 -0.52 12.55
N GLY A 395 -18.27 0.77 12.51
CA GLY A 395 -17.35 1.40 13.46
C GLY A 395 -17.96 2.64 14.11
N TYR A 396 -17.71 2.87 15.40
CA TYR A 396 -18.11 4.08 16.12
C TYR A 396 -19.58 4.49 15.89
N LEU A 397 -20.49 3.51 15.83
CA LEU A 397 -21.92 3.81 15.75
C LEU A 397 -22.39 4.44 17.06
N TRP A 398 -23.49 5.19 16.99
CA TRP A 398 -24.15 5.78 18.16
C TRP A 398 -25.66 5.72 17.96
N SER A 399 -26.42 5.78 19.05
CA SER A 399 -27.89 5.81 19.03
C SER A 399 -28.38 6.95 19.91
N MET A 400 -29.37 7.71 19.42
CA MET A 400 -30.05 8.75 20.22
C MET A 400 -31.24 8.20 21.02
N ASP A 401 -31.66 6.96 20.75
CA ASP A 401 -32.85 6.40 21.38
C ASP A 401 -32.50 5.82 22.76
N VAL A 402 -32.96 6.50 23.81
CA VAL A 402 -32.59 6.24 25.20
C VAL A 402 -33.32 4.99 25.77
N ILE A 403 -32.52 3.93 25.96
CA ILE A 403 -32.56 2.92 27.05
C ILE A 403 -33.59 1.78 27.00
N THR A 404 -34.78 1.90 26.40
CA THR A 404 -35.73 0.75 26.27
C THR A 404 -35.80 0.13 24.88
N SER A 405 -35.58 0.91 23.81
CA SER A 405 -35.64 0.45 22.42
C SER A 405 -34.34 -0.17 21.88
N GLU A 406 -33.20 0.02 22.56
CA GLU A 406 -31.88 -0.36 22.01
C GLU A 406 -31.75 -1.89 21.82
N LYS A 407 -32.15 -2.69 22.81
CA LYS A 407 -32.15 -4.16 22.68
C LYS A 407 -33.09 -4.64 21.57
N GLU A 408 -34.25 -4.02 21.42
CA GLU A 408 -35.23 -4.35 20.37
C GLU A 408 -34.67 -4.02 18.98
N GLN A 409 -34.00 -2.87 18.84
CA GLN A 409 -33.30 -2.47 17.62
C GLN A 409 -32.19 -3.46 17.26
N ILE A 410 -31.40 -3.92 18.24
CA ILE A 410 -30.34 -4.91 18.02
C ILE A 410 -30.92 -6.27 17.63
N ILE A 411 -32.02 -6.69 18.25
CA ILE A 411 -32.73 -7.92 17.85
C ILE A 411 -33.23 -7.79 16.41
N ARG A 412 -33.85 -6.66 16.06
CA ARG A 412 -34.32 -6.39 14.69
C ARG A 412 -33.16 -6.41 13.70
N PHE A 413 -32.05 -5.74 14.03
CA PHE A 413 -30.84 -5.73 13.21
C PHE A 413 -30.30 -7.14 12.99
N ALA A 414 -30.13 -7.92 14.05
CA ALA A 414 -29.65 -9.29 13.94
C ALA A 414 -30.53 -10.17 13.05
N LYS A 415 -31.86 -10.00 13.13
CA LYS A 415 -32.82 -10.75 12.32
C LYS A 415 -32.82 -10.33 10.84
N ILE A 416 -32.58 -9.06 10.55
CA ILE A 416 -32.64 -8.51 9.19
C ILE A 416 -31.32 -8.63 8.41
N LEU A 417 -30.22 -9.01 9.07
CA LEU A 417 -28.93 -9.22 8.40
C LEU A 417 -29.09 -10.14 7.18
N PRO A 418 -28.65 -9.73 5.98
CA PRO A 418 -28.83 -10.51 4.76
C PRO A 418 -28.27 -11.93 4.87
N LEU A 419 -28.97 -12.92 4.30
CA LEU A 419 -28.50 -14.32 4.30
C LEU A 419 -27.24 -14.53 3.44
N THR A 420 -26.89 -13.57 2.58
CA THR A 420 -25.63 -13.55 1.85
C THR A 420 -24.43 -13.14 2.69
N LEU A 421 -24.65 -12.61 3.90
CA LEU A 421 -23.60 -12.06 4.74
C LEU A 421 -22.67 -13.16 5.27
N GLN A 422 -21.39 -13.06 4.93
CA GLN A 422 -20.35 -14.03 5.30
C GLN A 422 -19.38 -13.47 6.35
N CYS A 423 -19.18 -12.16 6.41
CA CYS A 423 -18.27 -11.53 7.35
C CYS A 423 -18.94 -10.36 8.06
N LEU A 424 -18.90 -10.38 9.39
CA LEU A 424 -19.37 -9.30 10.25
C LEU A 424 -18.22 -8.80 11.13
N ASP A 425 -17.87 -7.53 10.98
CA ASP A 425 -16.80 -6.86 11.74
C ASP A 425 -17.38 -5.76 12.64
N LEU A 426 -17.28 -6.00 13.95
CA LEU A 426 -17.79 -5.17 15.03
C LEU A 426 -16.66 -4.69 15.96
N ARG A 427 -15.38 -4.77 15.53
CA ARG A 427 -14.22 -4.46 16.39
C ARG A 427 -14.27 -3.09 17.05
N ILE A 428 -14.92 -2.14 16.41
CA ILE A 428 -14.92 -0.74 16.83
C ILE A 428 -16.35 -0.26 17.05
N SER A 429 -17.30 -1.18 17.22
CA SER A 429 -18.71 -0.86 17.42
C SER A 429 -19.13 -1.15 18.86
N TYR A 430 -20.00 -0.31 19.43
CA TYR A 430 -20.66 -0.58 20.70
C TYR A 430 -21.55 -1.84 20.63
N LEU A 431 -21.97 -2.25 19.43
CA LEU A 431 -22.70 -3.51 19.19
C LEU A 431 -21.92 -4.74 19.69
N SER A 432 -20.60 -4.64 19.83
CA SER A 432 -19.78 -5.70 20.45
C SER A 432 -20.17 -5.99 21.90
N SER A 433 -20.68 -5.00 22.65
CA SER A 433 -21.23 -5.19 24.00
C SER A 433 -22.52 -6.01 23.99
N TYR A 434 -23.25 -6.03 22.88
CA TYR A 434 -24.50 -6.75 22.69
C TYR A 434 -24.35 -8.03 21.86
N LEU A 435 -23.11 -8.54 21.74
CA LEU A 435 -22.78 -9.70 20.91
C LEU A 435 -23.65 -10.92 21.22
N CYS A 436 -23.97 -11.17 22.50
CA CYS A 436 -24.82 -12.30 22.91
C CYS A 436 -26.22 -12.21 22.29
N ILE A 437 -26.87 -11.05 22.36
CA ILE A 437 -28.20 -10.81 21.80
C ILE A 437 -28.15 -10.90 20.27
N LEU A 438 -27.12 -10.31 19.67
CA LEU A 438 -26.92 -10.30 18.23
C LEU A 438 -26.76 -11.73 17.70
N LEU A 439 -25.83 -12.51 18.24
CA LEU A 439 -25.59 -13.87 17.79
C LEU A 439 -26.80 -14.77 18.04
N LYS A 440 -27.49 -14.64 19.17
CA LYS A 440 -28.72 -15.42 19.45
C LYS A 440 -29.82 -15.19 18.42
N ASN A 441 -29.94 -13.99 17.86
CA ASN A 441 -30.99 -13.64 16.89
C ASN A 441 -30.51 -13.60 15.43
N CYS A 442 -29.21 -13.81 15.18
CA CYS A 442 -28.63 -13.75 13.84
C CYS A 442 -28.94 -14.99 13.01
N TYR A 443 -29.58 -14.79 11.85
CA TYR A 443 -29.86 -15.85 10.90
C TYR A 443 -28.79 -16.04 9.84
N ALA A 444 -27.99 -15.01 9.56
CA ALA A 444 -26.96 -15.01 8.53
C ALA A 444 -25.89 -16.11 8.77
N PRO A 445 -25.44 -16.82 7.71
CA PRO A 445 -24.45 -17.89 7.78
C PRO A 445 -23.02 -17.34 7.83
N LEU A 446 -22.69 -16.64 8.92
CA LEU A 446 -21.37 -16.01 9.07
C LEU A 446 -20.25 -17.05 8.99
N LYS A 447 -19.25 -16.77 8.16
CA LYS A 447 -17.97 -17.50 8.05
C LYS A 447 -16.86 -16.85 8.87
N LYS A 448 -16.92 -15.52 9.02
CA LYS A 448 -15.95 -14.71 9.74
C LYS A 448 -16.68 -13.76 10.69
N LEU A 449 -16.29 -13.76 11.95
CA LEU A 449 -16.75 -12.80 12.95
C LEU A 449 -15.53 -12.07 13.50
N ILE A 450 -15.51 -10.74 13.44
CA ILE A 450 -14.40 -9.93 13.93
C ILE A 450 -14.89 -9.02 15.06
N ILE A 451 -14.27 -9.14 16.22
CA ILE A 451 -14.62 -8.42 17.46
C ILE A 451 -13.36 -7.89 18.14
N ASN A 452 -13.50 -6.93 19.05
CA ASN A 452 -12.34 -6.31 19.70
C ASN A 452 -11.66 -7.32 20.63
N ASN A 453 -12.34 -7.65 21.74
CA ASN A 453 -11.82 -8.49 22.81
C ASN A 453 -12.89 -9.51 23.24
N LEU A 454 -12.45 -10.67 23.70
CA LEU A 454 -13.26 -11.67 24.42
C LEU A 454 -13.07 -11.44 25.92
N LEU A 455 -13.87 -10.55 26.50
CA LEU A 455 -13.68 -10.11 27.88
C LEU A 455 -14.53 -10.91 28.87
N TYR A 456 -15.65 -11.45 28.42
CA TYR A 456 -16.68 -12.02 29.29
C TYR A 456 -17.06 -13.45 28.87
N GLU A 457 -17.30 -14.30 29.87
CA GLU A 457 -17.73 -15.69 29.68
C GLU A 457 -19.01 -15.81 28.86
N GLU A 458 -19.96 -14.87 29.02
CA GLU A 458 -21.20 -14.83 28.25
C GLU A 458 -20.96 -14.68 26.74
N GLN A 459 -19.98 -13.86 26.34
CA GLN A 459 -19.62 -13.68 24.93
C GLN A 459 -19.01 -14.96 24.35
N THR A 460 -18.15 -15.62 25.12
CA THR A 460 -17.57 -16.92 24.78
C THR A 460 -18.66 -17.97 24.56
N LYS A 461 -19.60 -18.10 25.51
CA LYS A 461 -20.74 -19.02 25.39
C LYS A 461 -21.59 -18.71 24.17
N ALA A 462 -21.93 -17.44 23.93
CA ALA A 462 -22.73 -17.05 22.77
C ALA A 462 -22.05 -17.39 21.43
N ILE A 463 -20.73 -17.25 21.33
CA ILE A 463 -19.97 -17.65 20.13
C ILE A 463 -20.00 -19.17 19.97
N ILE A 464 -19.77 -19.93 21.03
CA ILE A 464 -19.80 -21.40 20.99
C ILE A 464 -21.19 -21.90 20.58
N GLU A 465 -22.26 -21.37 21.19
CA GLU A 465 -23.65 -21.67 20.81
C GLU A 465 -23.91 -21.34 19.34
N PHE A 466 -23.41 -20.20 18.86
CA PHE A 466 -23.53 -19.83 17.45
C PHE A 466 -22.80 -20.82 16.54
N CYS A 467 -21.58 -21.23 16.89
CA CYS A 467 -20.81 -22.24 16.15
C CYS A 467 -21.57 -23.56 16.07
N ILE A 468 -22.11 -24.05 17.19
CA ILE A 468 -22.87 -25.32 17.24
C ILE A 468 -24.15 -25.23 16.42
N ARG A 469 -24.88 -24.12 16.55
CA ARG A 469 -26.19 -23.92 15.91
C ARG A 469 -26.10 -23.68 14.41
N LYS A 470 -25.12 -22.88 13.95
CA LYS A 470 -24.99 -22.49 12.54
C LYS A 470 -24.00 -23.33 11.75
N ARG A 471 -22.93 -23.81 12.40
CA ARG A 471 -21.86 -24.64 11.76
C ARG A 471 -21.22 -24.01 10.52
N THR A 472 -21.31 -22.69 10.37
CA THR A 472 -20.73 -21.95 9.23
C THR A 472 -19.50 -21.13 9.61
N LEU A 473 -19.29 -20.87 10.90
CA LEU A 473 -18.26 -19.96 11.38
C LEU A 473 -16.88 -20.63 11.34
N ASN A 474 -15.99 -20.14 10.49
CA ASN A 474 -14.66 -20.70 10.28
C ASN A 474 -13.58 -19.94 11.07
N TYR A 475 -13.76 -18.62 11.23
CA TYR A 475 -12.77 -17.77 11.89
C TYR A 475 -13.43 -16.78 12.84
N VAL A 476 -12.80 -16.61 14.01
CA VAL A 476 -13.07 -15.51 14.93
C VAL A 476 -11.81 -14.64 15.02
N GLY A 477 -11.95 -13.38 14.62
CA GLY A 477 -10.89 -12.38 14.61
C GLY A 477 -10.95 -11.50 15.83
N VAL A 478 -9.84 -11.42 16.54
CA VAL A 478 -9.77 -10.78 17.87
C VAL A 478 -8.44 -10.04 18.05
N ASN A 479 -8.37 -9.07 18.96
CA ASN A 479 -7.17 -8.30 19.27
C ASN A 479 -6.22 -9.06 20.22
N MET A 480 -4.92 -9.12 19.93
CA MET A 480 -3.93 -10.05 20.51
C MET A 480 -3.69 -9.98 22.03
N ASN A 481 -4.36 -9.11 22.79
CA ASN A 481 -4.19 -8.97 24.22
C ASN A 481 -5.28 -9.78 24.96
N PHE A 482 -5.07 -11.10 25.16
CA PHE A 482 -6.07 -12.01 25.76
C PHE A 482 -5.78 -12.44 27.19
N LYS A 483 -6.85 -12.87 27.88
CA LYS A 483 -6.79 -13.99 28.83
C LYS A 483 -6.86 -15.30 28.01
N ASP A 484 -5.81 -16.12 28.07
CA ASP A 484 -5.67 -17.34 27.25
C ASP A 484 -6.78 -18.38 27.42
N GLU A 485 -7.50 -18.35 28.55
CA GLU A 485 -8.51 -19.33 28.92
C GLU A 485 -9.72 -19.34 27.96
N PHE A 486 -10.34 -18.18 27.71
CA PHE A 486 -11.51 -18.08 26.83
C PHE A 486 -11.18 -18.40 25.37
N LYS A 487 -9.98 -18.02 24.93
CA LYS A 487 -9.50 -18.33 23.58
C LYS A 487 -9.41 -19.84 23.37
N LYS A 488 -8.78 -20.57 24.30
CA LYS A 488 -8.67 -22.03 24.24
C LYS A 488 -10.03 -22.72 24.20
N GLU A 489 -11.04 -22.16 24.86
CA GLU A 489 -12.39 -22.70 24.86
C GLU A 489 -13.06 -22.55 23.48
N VAL A 490 -13.00 -21.35 22.89
CA VAL A 490 -13.54 -21.07 21.55
C VAL A 490 -12.79 -21.85 20.45
N GLU A 491 -11.47 -22.01 20.59
CA GLU A 491 -10.60 -22.73 19.63
C GLU A 491 -10.97 -24.21 19.44
N LYS A 492 -11.69 -24.81 20.39
CA LYS A 492 -12.26 -26.16 20.23
C LYS A 492 -13.32 -26.24 19.12
N TYR A 493 -13.95 -25.11 18.80
CA TYR A 493 -15.08 -25.03 17.87
C TYR A 493 -14.79 -24.23 16.61
N VAL A 494 -13.88 -23.24 16.68
CA VAL A 494 -13.61 -22.32 15.57
C VAL A 494 -12.18 -21.76 15.64
N LYS A 495 -11.55 -21.51 14.49
CA LYS A 495 -10.17 -21.01 14.47
C LYS A 495 -10.11 -19.55 14.94
N VAL A 496 -9.46 -19.30 16.07
CA VAL A 496 -9.26 -17.94 16.59
C VAL A 496 -7.92 -17.40 16.08
N VAL A 497 -7.95 -16.25 15.43
CA VAL A 497 -6.75 -15.64 14.85
C VAL A 497 -6.68 -14.14 15.14
N PRO A 498 -5.49 -13.53 15.11
CA PRO A 498 -5.38 -12.08 15.13
C PRO A 498 -6.21 -11.50 13.99
N TYR A 499 -7.05 -10.50 14.25
CA TYR A 499 -7.89 -9.93 13.18
C TYR A 499 -7.06 -9.42 11.99
N LYS A 500 -5.79 -9.03 12.20
CA LYS A 500 -4.85 -8.63 11.15
C LYS A 500 -4.60 -9.74 10.12
N ARG A 501 -4.83 -11.01 10.49
CA ARG A 501 -4.74 -12.18 9.60
C ARG A 501 -6.07 -12.54 8.93
N ILE A 502 -7.18 -11.90 9.32
CA ILE A 502 -8.51 -12.08 8.71
C ILE A 502 -8.75 -11.06 7.59
N ILE A 503 -7.91 -10.01 7.49
CA ILE A 503 -8.08 -8.87 6.57
C ILE A 503 -8.57 -9.39 5.22
N VAL A 504 -9.81 -9.04 4.94
CA VAL A 504 -10.49 -9.36 3.70
C VAL A 504 -10.01 -8.33 2.69
N ASN A 505 -8.87 -8.61 2.06
CA ASN A 505 -8.59 -8.01 0.75
C ASN A 505 -9.48 -8.80 -0.24
N CYS A 506 -10.73 -8.37 -0.37
CA CYS A 506 -11.56 -8.70 -1.53
C CYS A 506 -11.47 -7.53 -2.51
#